data_AF-A0A3A9BYU7-F1
#
_entry.id   AF-A0A3A9BYU7-F1
#
_cell.length_a   1.000
_cell.length_b   1.000
_cell.length_c   1.000
_cell.angle_alpha   90.00
_cell.angle_beta   90.00
_cell.angle_gamma   90.00
#
_symmetry.space_group_name_H-M   'P 1'
#
loop_
_entity.id
_entity.type
_entity.pdbx_description
1 polymer ?
#
loop_
_entity_poly.entity_id
_entity_poly.type
_entity_poly.pdbx_seq_one_letter_code
_entity_poly.pdbx_strand_id
1 'polypeptide(L)'
;MSNHWYDKAVYYQMYPPGIIGASKENPTQITDIPPDQDPSKGFLELDLRVSHSKESGCSALYIGPLFESSFHGYDTRDYKLMDKRLGTNDDFVNFVKLCHKAGIRAVADGILNHTRRKLFAFQDIPQKKDYLTNRQYAFACHGEIP
;
A
#
# COMPACT_ATOMS: atom_id res chain seq x y z
N MET A 1 -24.53 -14.56 -18.18
CA MET A 1 -23.61 -14.25 -17.07
C MET A 1 -22.32 -13.75 -17.68
N SER A 2 -21.74 -12.66 -17.16
CA SER A 2 -20.41 -12.22 -17.59
C SER A 2 -19.39 -13.33 -17.33
N ASN A 3 -18.36 -13.41 -18.17
CA ASN A 3 -17.29 -14.41 -18.06
C ASN A 3 -15.98 -13.71 -17.69
N HIS A 4 -16.02 -12.81 -16.70
CA HIS A 4 -14.83 -12.09 -16.29
C HIS A 4 -13.95 -12.98 -15.43
N TRP A 5 -12.65 -12.69 -15.40
CA TRP A 5 -11.69 -13.50 -14.65
C TRP A 5 -11.97 -13.46 -13.14
N TYR A 6 -12.45 -12.32 -12.63
CA TYR A 6 -12.72 -12.12 -11.20
C TYR A 6 -13.94 -12.89 -10.72
N ASP A 7 -14.89 -13.23 -11.61
CA ASP A 7 -16.08 -14.04 -11.28
C ASP A 7 -15.71 -15.46 -10.83
N LYS A 8 -14.50 -15.91 -11.17
CA LYS A 8 -13.97 -17.26 -10.88
C LYS A 8 -12.68 -17.22 -10.06
N ALA A 9 -12.26 -16.04 -9.61
CA ALA A 9 -10.99 -15.88 -8.93
C ALA A 9 -11.06 -16.40 -7.48
N VAL A 10 -9.99 -17.04 -7.04
CA VAL A 10 -9.75 -17.37 -5.63
C VAL A 10 -8.62 -16.49 -5.15
N TYR A 11 -8.91 -15.66 -4.15
CA TYR A 11 -7.99 -14.64 -3.68
C TYR A 11 -7.17 -15.12 -2.49
N TYR A 12 -5.87 -14.84 -2.52
CA TYR A 12 -5.00 -14.88 -1.35
C TYR A 12 -4.72 -13.45 -0.90
N GLN A 13 -5.18 -13.08 0.29
CA GLN A 13 -4.92 -11.76 0.85
C GLN A 13 -3.58 -11.74 1.59
N MET A 14 -2.79 -10.70 1.36
CA MET A 14 -1.53 -10.50 2.07
C MET A 14 -1.41 -9.08 2.62
N TYR A 15 -0.77 -8.96 3.78
CA TYR A 15 -0.46 -7.69 4.44
C TYR A 15 1.07 -7.49 4.41
N PRO A 16 1.61 -6.74 3.42
CA PRO A 16 3.06 -6.68 3.18
C PRO A 16 3.89 -6.21 4.38
N PRO A 17 3.55 -5.11 5.08
CA PRO A 17 4.35 -4.67 6.23
C PRO A 17 4.43 -5.72 7.34
N GLY A 18 3.37 -6.50 7.56
CA GLY A 18 3.37 -7.56 8.56
C GLY A 18 4.20 -8.77 8.14
N ILE A 19 4.17 -9.14 6.86
CA ILE A 19 4.95 -10.28 6.34
C ILE A 19 6.45 -10.06 6.50
N ILE A 20 6.91 -8.84 6.24
CA ILE A 20 8.34 -8.52 6.30
C ILE A 20 8.79 -8.06 7.69
N GLY A 21 7.88 -8.03 8.68
CA GLY A 21 8.19 -7.54 10.03
C GLY A 21 8.56 -6.05 10.08
N ALA A 22 8.01 -5.24 9.19
CA ALA A 22 8.31 -3.82 9.12
C ALA A 22 7.95 -3.10 10.42
N SER A 23 8.79 -2.16 10.82
CA SER A 23 8.50 -1.21 11.90
C SER A 23 7.15 -0.54 11.68
N LYS A 24 6.35 -0.34 12.74
CA LYS A 24 5.01 0.26 12.60
C LYS A 24 5.08 1.66 12.01
N GLU A 25 6.02 2.47 12.48
CA GLU A 25 6.29 3.80 11.92
C GLU A 25 7.16 3.68 10.67
N ASN A 26 6.78 4.42 9.62
CA ASN A 26 7.62 4.57 8.43
C ASN A 26 8.59 5.74 8.68
N PRO A 27 9.90 5.45 8.77
CA PRO A 27 10.90 6.47 9.03
C PRO A 27 10.93 7.52 7.92
N THR A 28 11.41 8.72 8.26
CA THR A 28 11.49 9.80 7.28
C THR A 28 12.55 9.48 6.22
N GLN A 29 13.72 9.00 6.65
CA GLN A 29 14.81 8.61 5.75
C GLN A 29 15.02 7.10 5.76
N ILE A 30 15.49 6.55 4.63
CA ILE A 30 15.83 5.12 4.51
C ILE A 30 16.91 4.73 5.52
N THR A 31 17.84 5.62 5.83
CA THR A 31 18.92 5.40 6.80
C THR A 31 18.44 5.19 8.24
N ASP A 32 17.19 5.57 8.53
CA ASP A 32 16.60 5.43 9.87
C ASP A 32 15.81 4.13 10.02
N ILE A 33 15.76 3.30 8.97
CA ILE A 33 15.20 1.95 9.04
C ILE A 33 16.15 1.08 9.91
N PRO A 34 15.62 0.30 10.87
CA PRO A 34 16.45 -0.56 11.70
C PRO A 34 17.37 -1.46 10.87
N PRO A 35 18.65 -1.66 11.25
CA PRO A 35 19.61 -2.44 10.44
C PRO A 35 19.20 -3.90 10.20
N ASP A 36 18.35 -4.46 11.06
CA ASP A 36 17.75 -5.79 10.92
C ASP A 36 16.57 -5.85 9.94
N GLN A 37 16.09 -4.70 9.47
CA GLN A 37 15.04 -4.55 8.45
C GLN A 37 15.67 -4.02 7.15
N ASP A 38 16.04 -4.92 6.25
CA ASP A 38 16.61 -4.56 4.94
C ASP A 38 15.48 -4.41 3.89
N PRO A 39 15.17 -3.20 3.41
CA PRO A 39 14.08 -3.01 2.45
C PRO A 39 14.31 -3.69 1.11
N SER A 40 15.56 -3.96 0.72
CA SER A 40 15.86 -4.70 -0.52
C SER A 40 15.33 -6.13 -0.49
N LYS A 41 15.00 -6.65 0.71
CA LYS A 41 14.41 -7.98 0.90
C LYS A 41 12.89 -7.95 0.98
N GLY A 42 12.26 -6.78 1.07
CA GLY A 42 10.82 -6.69 1.31
C GLY A 42 10.02 -7.37 0.21
N PHE A 43 10.23 -7.00 -1.06
CA PHE A 43 9.59 -7.68 -2.19
C PHE A 43 10.06 -9.12 -2.41
N LEU A 44 11.30 -9.48 -2.03
CA LEU A 44 11.78 -10.86 -2.11
C LEU A 44 10.95 -11.79 -1.20
N GLU A 45 10.56 -11.33 -0.02
CA GLU A 45 9.66 -12.07 0.87
C GLU A 45 8.23 -12.18 0.32
N LEU A 46 7.77 -11.17 -0.42
CA LEU A 46 6.46 -11.20 -1.10
C LEU A 46 6.47 -12.15 -2.29
N ASP A 47 7.57 -12.25 -3.04
CA ASP A 47 7.74 -13.16 -4.17
C ASP A 47 7.48 -14.62 -3.74
N LEU A 48 7.93 -15.02 -2.53
CA LEU A 48 7.68 -16.35 -1.97
C LEU A 48 6.17 -16.65 -1.81
N ARG A 49 5.35 -15.61 -1.58
CA ARG A 49 3.89 -15.74 -1.44
C ARG A 49 3.21 -16.01 -2.77
N VAL A 50 3.81 -15.61 -3.89
CA VAL A 50 3.28 -15.91 -5.23
C VAL A 50 3.23 -17.42 -5.45
N SER A 51 4.35 -18.12 -5.21
CA SER A 51 4.41 -19.58 -5.35
C SER A 51 3.46 -20.29 -4.38
N HIS A 52 3.48 -19.89 -3.11
CA HIS A 52 2.60 -20.46 -2.09
C HIS A 52 1.10 -20.28 -2.43
N SER A 53 0.70 -19.11 -2.92
CA SER A 53 -0.69 -18.85 -3.31
C SER A 53 -1.12 -19.75 -4.47
N LYS A 54 -0.24 -19.97 -5.45
CA LYS A 54 -0.49 -20.83 -6.59
C LYS A 54 -0.64 -22.30 -6.16
N GLU A 55 0.24 -22.80 -5.30
CA GLU A 55 0.16 -24.15 -4.75
C GLU A 55 -1.14 -24.37 -3.96
N SER A 56 -1.63 -23.33 -3.29
CA SER A 56 -2.90 -23.33 -2.58
C SER A 56 -4.13 -23.23 -3.50
N GLY A 57 -3.95 -23.18 -4.82
CA GLY A 57 -5.03 -23.09 -5.81
C GLY A 57 -5.60 -21.68 -5.99
N CYS A 58 -4.96 -20.64 -5.47
CA CYS A 58 -5.38 -19.26 -5.67
C CYS A 58 -5.02 -18.78 -7.09
N SER A 59 -5.80 -17.85 -7.63
CA SER A 59 -5.60 -17.26 -8.96
C SER A 59 -5.39 -15.75 -8.92
N ALA A 60 -5.51 -15.13 -7.74
CA ALA A 60 -5.24 -13.72 -7.54
C ALA A 60 -4.65 -13.44 -6.14
N LEU A 61 -3.78 -12.44 -6.04
CA LEU A 61 -3.35 -11.84 -4.79
C LEU A 61 -4.11 -10.55 -4.55
N TYR A 62 -4.72 -10.42 -3.38
CA TYR A 62 -5.18 -9.14 -2.85
C TYR A 62 -4.10 -8.59 -1.92
N ILE A 63 -3.43 -7.55 -2.38
CA ILE A 63 -2.23 -7.02 -1.77
C ILE A 63 -2.65 -5.80 -0.97
N GLY A 64 -2.43 -5.84 0.34
CA GLY A 64 -2.67 -4.72 1.24
C GLY A 64 -1.79 -3.49 0.93
N PRO A 65 -1.51 -2.64 1.93
CA PRO A 65 -0.88 -1.36 1.68
C PRO A 65 0.53 -1.53 1.10
N LEU A 66 0.73 -0.89 -0.07
CA LEU A 66 1.99 -0.88 -0.82
C LEU A 66 2.61 0.52 -0.92
N PHE A 67 1.78 1.56 -0.84
CA PHE A 67 2.20 2.94 -1.08
C PHE A 67 2.82 3.57 0.17
N GLU A 68 3.70 4.55 -0.04
CA GLU A 68 4.37 5.29 1.02
C GLU A 68 3.35 5.80 2.05
N SER A 69 3.60 5.47 3.32
CA SER A 69 2.70 5.70 4.44
C SER A 69 3.43 6.33 5.61
N SER A 70 2.73 6.76 6.66
CA SER A 70 3.39 7.23 7.90
C SER A 70 3.47 6.15 8.96
N PHE A 71 2.45 5.31 9.02
CA PHE A 71 2.23 4.34 10.06
C PHE A 71 1.50 3.15 9.44
N HIS A 72 1.87 1.91 9.77
CA HIS A 72 1.19 0.66 9.41
C HIS A 72 0.74 0.43 7.94
N GLY A 73 0.98 1.35 7.00
CA GLY A 73 0.65 1.21 5.59
C GLY A 73 -0.65 1.88 5.14
N TYR A 74 -1.65 2.07 6.02
CA TYR A 74 -2.98 2.52 5.61
C TYR A 74 -3.18 4.04 5.58
N ASP A 75 -2.15 4.82 5.89
CA ASP A 75 -2.21 6.28 5.93
C ASP A 75 -1.32 6.92 4.86
N THR A 76 -1.66 6.61 3.60
CA THR A 76 -0.88 6.96 2.42
C THR A 76 -0.48 8.44 2.38
N ARG A 77 0.82 8.67 2.18
CA ARG A 77 1.47 9.96 1.99
C ARG A 77 1.66 10.28 0.51
N ASP A 78 2.03 9.28 -0.28
CA ASP A 78 2.28 9.42 -1.72
C ASP A 78 1.90 8.13 -2.45
N TYR A 79 0.89 8.21 -3.32
CA TYR A 79 0.43 7.09 -4.13
C TYR A 79 1.37 6.75 -5.30
N LYS A 80 2.39 7.58 -5.57
CA LYS A 80 3.37 7.37 -6.65
C LYS A 80 4.61 6.63 -6.19
N LEU A 81 4.78 6.47 -4.88
CA LEU A 81 5.95 5.85 -4.27
C LEU A 81 5.53 4.60 -3.51
N MET A 82 6.30 3.52 -3.68
CA MET A 82 6.22 2.37 -2.78
C MET A 82 6.69 2.77 -1.38
N ASP A 83 6.10 2.11 -0.38
CA ASP A 83 6.55 2.24 0.99
C ASP A 83 8.00 1.80 1.10
N LYS A 84 8.87 2.72 1.50
CA LYS A 84 10.32 2.49 1.51
C LYS A 84 10.77 1.34 2.40
N ARG A 85 9.92 0.85 3.30
CA ARG A 85 10.21 -0.35 4.12
C ARG A 85 10.06 -1.63 3.29
N LEU A 86 9.23 -1.60 2.25
CA LEU A 86 8.98 -2.74 1.34
C LEU A 86 10.00 -2.80 0.20
N GLY A 87 10.43 -1.64 -0.30
CA GLY A 87 11.35 -1.54 -1.43
C GLY A 87 11.02 -0.37 -2.35
N THR A 88 11.29 -0.53 -3.64
CA THR A 88 11.18 0.51 -4.67
C THR A 88 10.03 0.25 -5.64
N ASN A 89 9.73 1.24 -6.49
CA ASN A 89 8.77 1.08 -7.58
C ASN A 89 9.19 -0.01 -8.57
N ASP A 90 10.50 -0.15 -8.82
CA ASP A 90 11.03 -1.19 -9.72
C ASP A 90 10.83 -2.58 -9.13
N ASP A 91 10.99 -2.74 -7.82
CA ASP A 91 10.69 -3.98 -7.12
C ASP A 91 9.21 -4.37 -7.26
N PHE A 92 8.29 -3.40 -7.12
CA PHE A 92 6.87 -3.64 -7.34
C PHE A 92 6.55 -4.05 -8.79
N VAL A 93 7.17 -3.39 -9.77
CA VAL A 93 7.02 -3.77 -11.19
C VAL A 93 7.49 -5.20 -11.42
N ASN A 94 8.61 -5.61 -10.83
CA ASN A 94 9.14 -6.96 -10.96
C ASN A 94 8.25 -7.99 -10.26
N PHE A 95 7.74 -7.68 -9.07
CA PHE A 95 6.76 -8.50 -8.35
C PHE A 95 5.48 -8.74 -9.17
N VAL A 96 4.94 -7.70 -9.82
CA VAL A 96 3.74 -7.84 -10.68
C VAL A 96 4.05 -8.70 -11.92
N LYS A 97 5.24 -8.57 -12.53
CA LYS A 97 5.67 -9.45 -13.62
C LYS A 97 5.77 -10.90 -13.16
N LEU A 98 6.29 -11.15 -11.96
CA LEU A 98 6.37 -12.49 -11.37
C LEU A 98 4.97 -13.09 -11.17
N CYS A 99 4.04 -12.33 -10.59
CA CYS A 99 2.63 -12.72 -10.44
C CYS A 99 2.06 -13.18 -11.79
N HIS A 100 2.17 -12.33 -12.82
CA HIS A 100 1.63 -12.64 -14.14
C HIS A 100 2.29 -13.85 -14.78
N LYS A 101 3.62 -14.02 -14.64
CA LYS A 101 4.35 -15.21 -15.11
C LYS A 101 3.85 -16.49 -14.42
N ALA A 102 3.47 -16.40 -13.15
CA ALA A 102 2.90 -17.51 -12.39
C ALA A 102 1.43 -17.81 -12.76
N GLY A 103 0.77 -16.95 -13.54
CA GLY A 103 -0.67 -17.04 -13.83
C GLY A 103 -1.56 -16.44 -12.73
N ILE A 104 -0.97 -15.63 -11.85
CA ILE A 104 -1.62 -14.99 -10.71
C ILE A 104 -1.92 -13.52 -11.06
N ARG A 105 -3.14 -13.06 -10.79
CA ARG A 105 -3.50 -11.63 -10.91
C ARG A 105 -3.08 -10.87 -9.66
N ALA A 106 -2.56 -9.67 -9.82
CA ALA A 106 -2.24 -8.78 -8.69
C ALA A 106 -3.32 -7.70 -8.55
N VAL A 107 -3.90 -7.56 -7.37
CA VAL A 107 -4.85 -6.49 -7.00
C VAL A 107 -4.26 -5.69 -5.86
N ALA A 108 -3.95 -4.42 -6.09
CA ALA A 108 -3.41 -3.53 -5.06
C ALA A 108 -4.53 -2.83 -4.29
N ASP A 109 -4.35 -2.67 -2.98
CA ASP A 109 -5.26 -1.91 -2.12
C ASP A 109 -5.17 -0.41 -2.42
N GLY A 110 -6.28 0.14 -2.91
CA GLY A 110 -6.45 1.56 -3.21
C GLY A 110 -7.13 2.27 -2.04
N ILE A 111 -6.35 2.75 -1.08
CA ILE A 111 -6.87 3.48 0.09
C ILE A 111 -7.24 4.90 -0.32
N LEU A 112 -8.44 5.10 -0.86
CA LEU A 112 -8.89 6.40 -1.38
C LEU A 112 -9.84 7.15 -0.43
N ASN A 113 -10.32 6.47 0.61
CA ASN A 113 -11.36 6.99 1.51
C ASN A 113 -10.83 8.02 2.53
N HIS A 114 -9.55 7.96 2.89
CA HIS A 114 -8.95 8.90 3.83
C HIS A 114 -7.46 9.09 3.52
N THR A 115 -6.97 10.31 3.66
CA THR A 115 -5.56 10.65 3.50
C THR A 115 -5.16 11.63 4.60
N ARG A 116 -3.90 11.62 5.06
CA ARG A 116 -3.47 12.58 6.09
C ARG A 116 -3.38 14.00 5.53
N ARG A 117 -3.48 15.00 6.41
CA ARG A 117 -3.29 16.44 6.11
C ARG A 117 -1.96 16.78 5.41
N LYS A 118 -0.98 15.88 5.44
CA LYS A 118 0.34 16.05 4.80
C LYS A 118 0.36 15.64 3.32
N LEU A 119 -0.71 15.07 2.76
CA LEU A 119 -0.81 14.83 1.31
C LEU A 119 -0.78 16.16 0.56
N PHE A 120 -0.12 16.21 -0.60
CA PHE A 120 0.02 17.45 -1.40
C PHE A 120 -1.32 18.19 -1.59
N ALA A 121 -2.41 17.46 -1.87
CA ALA A 121 -3.75 18.02 -2.06
C ALA A 121 -4.33 18.72 -0.82
N PHE A 122 -3.86 18.36 0.39
CA PHE A 122 -4.23 19.03 1.64
C PHE A 122 -3.25 20.16 2.03
N GLN A 123 -2.03 20.16 1.48
CA GLN A 123 -1.06 21.25 1.68
C GLN A 123 -1.46 22.52 0.91
N ASP A 124 -2.14 22.35 -0.23
CA ASP A 124 -2.66 23.44 -1.06
C ASP A 124 -3.95 24.06 -0.51
N ILE A 125 -4.53 23.51 0.57
CA ILE A 125 -5.70 24.10 1.23
C ILE A 125 -5.20 25.28 2.08
N PRO A 126 -5.65 26.52 1.82
CA PRO A 126 -5.27 27.66 2.64
C PRO A 126 -5.60 27.39 4.10
N GLN A 127 -4.65 27.61 5.01
CA GLN A 127 -4.91 27.68 6.47
C GLN A 127 -5.75 28.93 6.79
N LYS A 128 -6.97 29.03 6.24
CA LYS A 128 -7.91 30.09 6.55
C LYS A 128 -9.02 29.52 7.43
N LYS A 129 -9.28 30.23 8.52
CA LYS A 129 -10.28 29.97 9.58
C LYS A 129 -11.75 29.95 9.10
N ASP A 130 -12.03 29.82 7.81
CA ASP A 130 -13.39 29.79 7.29
C ASP A 130 -13.75 28.40 6.78
N TYR A 131 -14.26 27.59 7.70
CA TYR A 131 -14.70 26.20 7.52
C TYR A 131 -15.88 26.01 6.55
N LEU A 132 -16.30 27.04 5.80
CA LEU A 132 -17.59 27.05 5.12
C LEU A 132 -17.53 27.13 3.59
N THR A 133 -16.38 27.39 2.96
CA THR A 133 -16.35 27.65 1.50
C THR A 133 -15.74 26.53 0.64
N ASN A 134 -15.01 25.56 1.20
CA ASN A 134 -14.40 24.47 0.42
C ASN A 134 -14.93 23.07 0.82
N ARG A 135 -16.23 22.87 0.66
CA ARG A 135 -16.92 21.59 0.96
C ARG A 135 -16.67 20.45 -0.06
N GLN A 136 -15.85 20.64 -1.09
CA GLN A 136 -15.74 19.64 -2.16
C GLN A 136 -14.74 18.49 -1.90
N TYR A 137 -13.79 18.63 -0.95
CA TYR A 137 -12.69 17.65 -0.81
C TYR A 137 -12.44 17.12 0.62
N ALA A 138 -13.19 17.58 1.62
CA ALA A 138 -12.96 17.15 2.99
C ALA A 138 -14.27 17.03 3.77
N PHE A 139 -14.76 15.81 3.94
CA PHE A 139 -15.58 15.48 5.09
C PHE A 139 -14.64 15.06 6.22
N ALA A 140 -14.76 15.77 7.34
CA ALA A 140 -13.97 15.68 8.55
C ALA A 140 -13.32 14.31 8.83
N CYS A 141 -11.98 14.28 8.85
CA CYS A 141 -11.26 13.33 9.70
C CYS A 141 -11.80 13.51 11.13
N HIS A 142 -12.30 12.43 11.72
CA HIS A 142 -12.77 12.44 13.11
C HIS A 142 -11.68 12.97 14.02
N GLY A 143 -12.11 13.84 14.92
CA GLY A 143 -11.28 14.81 15.59
C GLY A 143 -10.46 14.24 16.73
N GLU A 144 -9.32 14.87 16.93
CA GLU A 144 -8.94 15.33 18.26
C GLU A 144 -8.65 16.84 18.11
N ILE A 145 -9.53 17.64 18.73
CA ILE A 145 -9.39 19.06 19.06
C ILE A 145 -8.77 19.06 20.48
N PRO A 146 -7.83 19.97 20.79
CA PRO A 146 -6.70 19.74 21.70
C PRO A 146 -7.05 19.42 23.16
#